data_AF-A0AAU6JFR8-F1
#
_entry.id   AF-A0AAU6JFR8-F1
#
_cell.length_a   1.000
_cell.length_b   1.000
_cell.length_c   1.000
_cell.angle_alpha   90.00
_cell.angle_beta   90.00
_cell.angle_gamma   90.00
#
_symmetry.space_group_name_H-M   'P 1'
#
loop_
_entity.id
_entity.type
_entity.pdbx_description
1 polymer ?
#
loop_
_entity_poly.entity_id
_entity_poly.type
_entity_poly.pdbx_seq_one_letter_code
_entity_poly.pdbx_strand_id
1 'polypeptide(L)'
;MSTVPWRKSHKRLMTVVDLPCAQRTVGVEAALRLPNVMMLVVEDACTQIALTDWRRREPPRWRHRARHRWYAEERWLDAKKARLKELAAQCLDTPD
;
A
#
# COMPACT_ATOMS: atom_id res chain seq x y z
N MET A 1 33.31 26.78 -34.57
CA MET A 1 31.85 26.96 -34.54
C MET A 1 31.21 25.73 -33.92
N SER A 2 30.60 25.94 -32.76
CA SER A 2 29.68 25.12 -31.95
C SER A 2 29.72 23.58 -32.05
N THR A 3 30.39 22.98 -31.06
CA THR A 3 30.02 21.67 -30.51
C THR A 3 28.73 21.83 -29.71
N VAL A 4 27.71 21.01 -29.99
CA VAL A 4 26.42 21.00 -29.27
C VAL A 4 26.51 19.94 -28.15
N PRO A 5 26.52 20.31 -26.85
CA PRO A 5 26.69 19.31 -25.80
C PRO A 5 25.39 19.08 -25.04
N TRP A 6 24.32 18.54 -25.65
CA TRP A 6 23.09 18.31 -24.87
C TRP A 6 22.31 17.06 -25.28
N ARG A 7 22.66 15.94 -24.64
CA ARG A 7 21.66 15.04 -24.05
C ARG A 7 22.13 14.69 -22.65
N LYS A 8 21.79 15.56 -21.68
CA LYS A 8 21.61 15.08 -20.31
C LYS A 8 20.46 14.08 -20.39
N SER A 9 20.81 12.79 -20.39
CA SER A 9 19.88 11.71 -20.11
C SER A 9 19.23 12.07 -18.78
N HIS A 10 18.01 12.61 -18.84
CA HIS A 10 17.24 12.85 -17.64
C HIS A 10 17.00 11.45 -17.10
N LYS A 11 17.72 11.07 -16.03
CA LYS A 11 17.36 9.92 -15.22
C LYS A 11 15.88 10.12 -14.92
N ARG A 12 15.00 9.33 -15.53
CA ARG A 12 13.58 9.32 -15.20
C ARG A 12 13.56 9.15 -13.70
N LEU A 13 13.13 10.18 -12.98
CA LEU A 13 12.75 10.04 -11.59
C LEU A 13 11.71 8.92 -11.59
N MET A 14 12.09 7.74 -11.10
CA MET A 14 11.15 6.65 -10.96
C MET A 14 10.17 7.09 -9.88
N THR A 15 9.02 7.59 -10.31
CA THR A 15 7.93 7.89 -9.39
C THR A 15 7.45 6.56 -8.83
N VAL A 16 7.49 6.44 -7.50
CA VAL A 16 7.07 5.26 -6.76
C VAL A 16 5.80 5.57 -5.97
N VAL A 17 5.01 4.54 -5.72
CA VAL A 17 3.86 4.56 -4.82
C VAL A 17 4.20 3.71 -3.61
N ASP A 18 4.05 4.28 -2.42
CA ASP A 18 4.24 3.57 -1.16
C ASP A 18 2.97 2.77 -0.81
N LEU A 19 3.19 1.53 -0.40
CA LEU A 19 2.16 0.59 0.04
C LEU A 19 2.36 0.32 1.53
N PRO A 20 1.91 1.21 2.44
CA PRO A 20 2.19 1.11 3.87
C PRO A 20 1.68 -0.16 4.53
N CYS A 21 0.56 -0.74 4.08
CA CYS A 21 0.01 -1.96 4.69
C CYS A 21 0.82 -3.20 4.28
N ALA A 22 1.20 -3.28 3.01
CA ALA A 22 2.06 -4.30 2.44
C ALA A 22 3.55 -4.10 2.76
N GLN A 23 3.95 -2.92 3.24
CA GLN A 23 5.33 -2.54 3.53
C GLN A 23 6.25 -2.67 2.30
N ARG A 24 5.75 -2.21 1.16
CA ARG A 24 6.45 -2.26 -0.13
C ARG A 24 6.33 -0.93 -0.87
N THR A 25 7.11 -0.81 -1.93
CA THR A 25 7.03 0.30 -2.88
C THR A 25 6.90 -0.28 -4.28
N VAL A 26 6.11 0.38 -5.12
CA VAL A 26 5.91 -0.03 -6.52
C VAL A 26 6.15 1.15 -7.44
N GLY A 27 6.75 0.90 -8.61
CA GLY A 27 6.85 1.93 -9.63
C GLY A 27 5.46 2.32 -10.15
N VAL A 28 5.19 3.61 -10.34
CA VAL A 28 3.91 4.11 -10.88
C VAL A 28 3.59 3.43 -12.22
N GLU A 29 4.59 3.23 -13.07
CA GLU A 29 4.37 2.57 -14.36
C GLU A 29 3.88 1.12 -14.21
N ALA A 30 4.44 0.37 -13.26
CA ALA A 30 3.99 -0.99 -12.96
C ALA A 30 2.57 -1.01 -12.38
N ALA A 31 2.27 -0.07 -11.47
CA ALA A 31 0.94 0.10 -10.92
C ALA A 31 -0.12 0.44 -11.98
N LEU A 32 0.26 1.14 -13.06
CA LEU A 32 -0.65 1.48 -14.16
C LEU A 32 -0.76 0.37 -15.22
N ARG A 33 0.32 -0.38 -15.46
CA ARG A 33 0.38 -1.37 -16.56
C ARG A 33 0.00 -2.78 -16.14
N LEU A 34 0.27 -3.18 -14.91
CA LEU A 34 0.08 -4.54 -14.43
C LEU A 34 -1.19 -4.59 -13.57
N PRO A 35 -2.27 -5.27 -14.03
CA PRO A 35 -3.55 -5.28 -13.32
C PRO A 35 -3.44 -5.80 -11.88
N ASN A 36 -2.59 -6.80 -11.64
CA ASN A 36 -2.37 -7.36 -10.30
C ASN A 36 -1.70 -6.34 -9.36
N VAL A 37 -0.74 -5.56 -9.88
CA VAL A 37 -0.07 -4.50 -9.11
C VAL A 37 -1.03 -3.33 -8.88
N MET A 38 -1.85 -2.98 -9.86
CA MET A 38 -2.91 -1.97 -9.69
C MET A 38 -3.88 -2.36 -8.57
N MET A 39 -4.37 -3.61 -8.59
CA MET A 39 -5.26 -4.13 -7.55
C MET A 39 -4.60 -4.13 -6.17
N LEU A 40 -3.32 -4.48 -6.09
CA LEU A 40 -2.55 -4.42 -4.85
C LEU A 40 -2.49 -2.98 -4.29
N VAL A 41 -2.23 -1.99 -5.14
CA VAL A 41 -2.22 -0.56 -4.74
C VAL A 41 -3.58 -0.13 -4.20
N VAL A 42 -4.66 -0.48 -4.89
CA VAL A 42 -6.03 -0.14 -4.48
C VAL A 42 -6.37 -0.78 -3.14
N GLU A 43 -6.09 -2.07 -2.97
CA GLU A 43 -6.40 -2.78 -1.72
C GLU A 43 -5.56 -2.28 -0.53
N ASP A 44 -4.29 -1.92 -0.77
CA ASP A 44 -3.44 -1.30 0.25
C ASP A 44 -4.02 0.04 0.71
N ALA A 45 -4.39 0.91 -0.25
CA ALA A 45 -4.99 2.21 0.03
C ALA A 45 -6.32 2.07 0.80
N CYS A 46 -7.21 1.17 0.36
CA CYS A 46 -8.46 0.88 1.05
C CYS A 46 -8.22 0.38 2.49
N THR A 47 -7.21 -0.48 2.69
CA THR A 47 -6.87 -1.00 4.01
C THR A 47 -6.30 0.09 4.91
N GLN A 48 -5.47 0.99 4.37
CA GLN A 48 -4.92 2.11 5.11
C GLN A 48 -6.02 3.11 5.55
N ILE A 49 -7.00 3.35 4.68
CA ILE A 49 -8.18 4.17 5.02
C ILE A 49 -8.98 3.50 6.15
N ALA A 50 -9.27 2.20 6.02
CA ALA A 50 -10.01 1.45 7.04
C ALA A 50 -9.29 1.43 8.41
N LEU A 51 -7.97 1.24 8.43
CA LEU A 51 -7.15 1.32 9.66
C LEU A 51 -7.23 2.70 10.30
N THR A 52 -7.16 3.76 9.48
CA THR A 52 -7.23 5.13 9.97
C THR A 52 -8.59 5.42 10.59
N ASP A 53 -9.66 5.00 9.93
CA ASP A 53 -11.03 5.12 10.42
C ASP A 53 -11.26 4.32 11.72
N TRP A 54 -10.84 3.05 11.74
CA TRP A 54 -10.93 2.20 12.92
C TRP A 54 -10.24 2.82 14.15
N ARG A 55 -9.02 3.35 13.99
CA ARG A 55 -8.30 4.06 15.08
C ARG A 55 -9.08 5.27 15.59
N ARG A 56 -9.67 6.06 14.69
CA ARG A 56 -10.45 7.25 15.06
C ARG A 56 -11.74 6.90 15.81
N ARG A 57 -12.27 5.70 15.60
CA ARG A 57 -13.49 5.19 16.26
C ARG A 57 -13.21 4.48 17.59
N GLU A 58 -12.03 4.65 18.20
CA GLU A 58 -11.71 4.00 19.48
C GLU A 58 -12.78 4.33 20.55
N PRO A 59 -13.48 3.31 21.08
CA PRO A 59 -14.52 3.54 22.07
C PRO A 59 -13.91 3.80 23.46
N PRO A 60 -14.57 4.61 24.31
CA PRO A 60 -14.13 4.85 25.68
C PRO A 60 -13.95 3.57 26.50
N ARG A 61 -13.02 3.61 27.47
CA ARG A 61 -12.61 2.43 28.25
C ARG A 61 -13.75 1.70 28.96
N TRP A 62 -14.77 2.41 29.39
CA TRP A 62 -15.95 1.89 30.09
C TRP A 62 -16.99 1.21 29.19
N ARG A 63 -16.90 1.37 27.85
CA ARG A 63 -17.83 0.72 26.91
C ARG A 63 -17.33 -0.67 26.49
N HIS A 64 -17.30 -1.62 27.43
CA HIS A 64 -16.71 -2.95 27.24
C HIS A 64 -17.17 -3.69 25.98
N ARG A 65 -18.48 -3.71 25.70
CA ARG A 65 -19.03 -4.37 24.49
C ARG A 65 -18.55 -3.71 23.19
N ALA A 66 -18.49 -2.38 23.16
CA ALA A 66 -17.98 -1.65 22.01
C ALA A 66 -16.48 -1.89 21.81
N ARG A 67 -15.71 -1.91 22.90
CA ARG A 67 -14.28 -2.26 22.87
C ARG A 67 -14.04 -3.67 22.35
N HIS A 68 -14.82 -4.65 22.80
CA HIS A 68 -14.67 -6.02 22.30
C HIS A 68 -14.90 -6.11 20.78
N ARG A 69 -15.90 -5.39 20.26
CA ARG A 69 -16.13 -5.30 18.80
C ARG A 69 -15.00 -4.57 18.09
N TRP A 70 -14.51 -3.47 18.67
CA TRP A 70 -13.38 -2.72 18.14
C TRP A 70 -12.10 -3.57 18.04
N TYR A 71 -11.80 -4.39 19.05
CA TYR A 71 -10.70 -5.37 19.01
C TYR A 71 -10.94 -6.51 18.01
N ALA A 72 -12.19 -6.94 17.83
CA ALA A 72 -12.50 -7.94 16.80
C ALA A 72 -12.25 -7.37 15.38
N GLU A 73 -12.60 -6.09 15.16
CA GLU A 73 -12.31 -5.38 13.92
C GLU A 73 -10.80 -5.21 13.71
N GLU A 74 -10.03 -4.89 14.76
CA GLU A 74 -8.55 -4.84 14.72
C GLU A 74 -7.95 -6.13 14.17
N ARG A 75 -8.36 -7.28 14.74
CA ARG A 75 -7.87 -8.60 14.31
C ARG A 75 -8.19 -8.88 12.84
N TRP A 76 -9.37 -8.47 12.38
CA TRP A 76 -9.74 -8.61 10.97
C TRP A 76 -8.87 -7.73 10.07
N LEU A 77 -8.61 -6.48 10.47
CA LEU A 77 -7.73 -5.57 9.74
C LEU A 77 -6.27 -6.09 9.71
N ASP A 78 -5.78 -6.64 10.81
CA ASP A 78 -4.44 -7.25 10.86
C ASP A 78 -4.33 -8.48 9.95
N ALA A 79 -5.36 -9.34 9.92
CA ALA A 79 -5.41 -10.44 8.97
C ALA A 79 -5.42 -9.94 7.51
N LYS A 80 -6.16 -8.87 7.22
CA LYS A 80 -6.17 -8.24 5.88
C LYS A 80 -4.78 -7.72 5.51
N LYS A 81 -4.08 -7.03 6.43
CA LYS A 81 -2.70 -6.58 6.21
C LYS A 81 -1.74 -7.73 5.98
N ALA A 82 -1.84 -8.81 6.75
CA ALA A 82 -0.99 -9.99 6.56
C ALA A 82 -1.18 -10.58 5.15
N ARG A 83 -2.44 -10.76 4.72
CA ARG A 83 -2.76 -11.20 3.36
C ARG A 83 -2.22 -10.25 2.28
N LEU A 84 -2.27 -8.94 2.50
CA LEU A 84 -1.69 -7.97 1.57
C LEU A 84 -0.18 -8.10 1.44
N LYS A 85 0.53 -8.38 2.53
CA LYS A 85 1.98 -8.64 2.48
C LYS A 85 2.31 -9.88 1.67
N GLU A 86 1.53 -10.95 1.84
CA GLU A 86 1.68 -12.19 1.06
C GLU A 86 1.42 -11.95 -0.43
N LEU A 87 0.34 -11.24 -0.77
CA LEU A 87 0.04 -10.87 -2.16
C LEU A 87 1.10 -9.97 -2.76
N ALA A 88 1.62 -9.00 -1.98
CA ALA A 88 2.70 -8.16 -2.43
C ALA A 88 3.98 -8.95 -2.72
N ALA A 89 4.32 -9.92 -1.87
CA ALA A 89 5.44 -10.82 -2.14
C ALA A 89 5.21 -11.63 -3.44
N GLN A 90 4.01 -12.18 -3.63
CA GLN A 90 3.68 -12.95 -4.83
C GLN A 90 3.74 -12.10 -6.11
N CYS A 91 3.23 -10.87 -6.08
CA CYS A 91 3.13 -10.01 -7.26
C CYS A 91 4.39 -9.22 -7.58
N LEU A 92 5.28 -8.99 -6.60
CA LEU A 92 6.45 -8.13 -6.76
C LEU A 92 7.78 -8.89 -6.72
N ASP A 93 7.82 -10.07 -6.10
CA ASP A 93 9.04 -10.88 -5.98
C ASP A 93 9.12 -12.00 -7.04
N THR A 94 8.10 -12.19 -7.89
CA THR A 94 8.20 -13.09 -9.05
C THR A 94 8.99 -12.43 -10.19
N PRO A 95 10.09 -13.04 -10.66
CA PRO A 95 10.76 -12.57 -11.87
C PRO A 95 9.87 -12.88 -13.09
N ASP A 96 9.70 -11.87 -13.96
CA ASP A 96 9.17 -12.05 -15.32
C ASP A 96 10.02 -13.05 -16.13
#